data_AF-Q4T4F5-F1
#
_entry.id   AF-Q4T4F5-F1
#
_cell.length_a   1.000
_cell.length_b   1.000
_cell.length_c   1.000
_cell.angle_alpha   90.00
_cell.angle_beta   90.00
_cell.angle_gamma   90.00
#
_symmetry.space_group_name_H-M   'P 1'
#
loop_
_entity.id
_entity.type
_entity.pdbx_description
1 polymer ?
#
loop_
_entity_poly.entity_id
_entity_poly.type
_entity_poly.pdbx_seq_one_letter_code
_entity_poly.pdbx_strand_id
1 'polypeptide(L)' 'YADPVTDLLDQCGVFRTRLFRESCVFHQGCYVKDLSRLGRDLHKTLILDNSPASYIFHPNNAVSPRQKN' A
#
# COMPACT_ATOMS: atom_id res chain seq x y z
N TYR A 1 -1.26 4.20 -15.46
CA TYR A 1 -0.67 5.49 -15.04
C TYR A 1 0.64 5.30 -14.28
N ALA A 2 0.69 4.41 -13.28
CA ALA A 2 1.88 4.27 -12.43
C ALA A 2 3.03 3.46 -13.07
N ASP A 3 2.79 2.73 -14.16
CA ASP A 3 3.82 1.87 -14.77
C ASP A 3 5.11 2.62 -15.16
N PRO A 4 5.09 3.77 -15.87
CA PRO A 4 6.32 4.46 -16.25
C PRO A 4 7.18 4.89 -15.06
N VAL A 5 6.55 5.30 -13.95
CA VAL A 5 7.27 5.67 -12.71
C VAL A 5 7.84 4.43 -12.03
N THR A 6 7.06 3.34 -12.04
CA THR A 6 7.46 2.07 -11.44
C THR A 6 8.64 1.45 -12.20
N ASP A 7 8.63 1.55 -13.53
CA ASP A 7 9.73 1.11 -14.40
C ASP A 7 11.00 1.95 -14.19
N LEU A 8 10.86 3.27 -13.96
CA LEU A 8 11.98 4.15 -13.65
C LEU A 8 12.62 3.82 -12.28
N LEU A 9 11.81 3.50 -11.27
CA LEU A 9 12.27 3.20 -9.91
C LEU A 9 12.84 1.81 -9.76
N ASP A 10 12.26 0.81 -10.43
CA ASP A 10 12.58 -0.60 -10.23
C ASP A 10 13.62 -1.14 -11.22
N GLN A 11 14.76 -0.45 -11.33
CA GLN A 11 15.81 -0.80 -12.29
C GLN A 11 16.43 -2.18 -12.03
N CYS A 12 16.27 -2.72 -10.82
CA CYS A 12 16.81 -4.00 -10.39
C CYS A 12 15.76 -5.13 -10.31
N GLY A 13 14.49 -4.87 -10.68
CA GLY A 13 13.43 -5.88 -10.65
C GLY A 13 13.08 -6.41 -9.25
N VAL A 14 13.12 -5.52 -8.26
CA VAL A 14 12.81 -5.81 -6.84
C VAL A 14 11.30 -5.97 -6.62
N PHE A 15 10.45 -5.30 -7.41
CA PHE A 15 9.01 -5.41 -7.23
C PHE A 15 8.47 -6.75 -7.73
N ARG A 16 7.96 -7.57 -6.81
CA ARG A 16 7.36 -8.86 -7.14
C ARG A 16 5.98 -8.76 -7.78
N THR A 17 5.23 -7.70 -7.48
CA THR A 17 3.85 -7.53 -7.93
C THR A 17 3.49 -6.04 -7.91
N ARG A 18 2.70 -5.60 -8.90
CA ARG A 18 2.16 -4.25 -8.98
C ARG A 18 0.65 -4.33 -8.81
N LEU A 19 0.13 -3.67 -7.78
CA LEU A 19 -1.30 -3.56 -7.51
C LEU A 19 -1.71 -2.10 -7.66
N PHE A 20 -2.87 -1.87 -8.26
CA PHE A 20 -3.36 -0.54 -8.61
C PHE A 20 -4.70 -0.25 -7.93
N ARG A 21 -5.38 0.82 -8.37
CA ARG A 21 -6.61 1.30 -7.75
C ARG A 21 -7.71 0.25 -7.76
N GLU A 22 -7.76 -0.57 -8.80
CA GLU A 22 -8.73 -1.65 -9.02
C GLU A 22 -8.58 -2.76 -7.97
N SER A 23 -7.41 -2.87 -7.33
CA SER A 23 -7.17 -3.82 -6.24
C SER A 23 -7.63 -3.30 -4.87
N CYS A 24 -7.96 -2.01 -4.76
CA CYS A 24 -8.39 -1.40 -3.50
C CYS A 24 -9.86 -1.73 -3.19
N VAL A 25 -10.22 -1.69 -1.91
CA VAL A 25 -11.61 -1.72 -1.46
C VAL A 25 -12.15 -0.30 -1.44
N PHE A 26 -13.30 -0.06 -2.07
CA PHE A 26 -13.98 1.23 -1.95
C PHE A 26 -14.85 1.23 -0.68
N HIS A 27 -14.46 2.03 0.32
CA HIS A 27 -15.09 2.09 1.63
C HIS A 27 -15.27 3.54 2.06
N GLN A 28 -16.51 3.93 2.36
CA GLN A 28 -16.87 5.28 2.84
C GLN A 28 -16.27 6.42 1.98
N GLY A 29 -16.35 6.28 0.66
CA GLY A 29 -15.84 7.30 -0.28
C GLY A 29 -14.31 7.28 -0.48
N CYS A 30 -13.58 6.39 0.18
CA CYS A 30 -12.13 6.26 0.06
C CYS A 30 -11.73 4.91 -0.54
N TYR A 31 -10.57 4.88 -1.19
CA TYR A 31 -9.93 3.62 -1.61
C TYR A 31 -8.99 3.14 -0.50
N VAL A 32 -9.33 2.01 0.12
CA VAL A 32 -8.58 1.38 1.19
C VAL A 32 -7.76 0.21 0.63
N LYS A 33 -6.48 0.17 1.00
CA LYS A 33 -5.54 -0.92 0.66
C LYS A 33 -5.64 -1.99 1.75
N ASP A 34 -6.64 -2.86 1.62
CA ASP A 34 -6.87 -3.94 2.57
C ASP A 34 -5.77 -5.02 2.46
N LEU A 35 -4.84 -5.01 3.42
CA LEU A 35 -3.69 -5.90 3.47
C LEU A 35 -4.07 -7.37 3.64
N SER A 36 -5.26 -7.66 4.19
CA SER A 36 -5.74 -9.05 4.35
C SER A 36 -5.95 -9.76 3.00
N ARG A 37 -6.16 -8.99 1.93
CA ARG A 37 -6.36 -9.51 0.56
C ARG A 37 -5.06 -9.89 -0.15
N LEU A 38 -3.90 -9.65 0.46
CA LEU A 38 -2.60 -9.95 -0.16
C LEU A 38 -2.21 -11.43 -0.12
N GLY A 39 -2.91 -12.26 0.68
CA GLY A 39 -2.52 -13.65 0.90
C GLY A 39 -1.15 -13.76 1.57
N ARG A 40 -0.84 -12.83 2.47
CA ARG A 40 0.40 -12.74 3.25
C ARG A 40 0.07 -12.68 4.73
N ASP A 41 1.00 -13.15 5.55
CA ASP A 41 0.92 -13.01 7.01
C ASP A 41 0.97 -11.52 7.38
N LEU A 42 -0.10 -11.02 8.01
CA LEU A 42 -0.19 -9.62 8.44
C LEU A 42 0.86 -9.26 9.48
N HIS A 43 1.31 -10.20 10.32
CA HIS A 43 2.37 -9.93 11.29
C HIS A 43 3.74 -9.66 10.64
N LYS A 44 3.89 -9.98 9.35
CA LYS A 44 5.12 -9.79 8.56
C LYS A 44 4.90 -8.81 7.40
N THR A 45 3.79 -8.07 7.40
CA THR A 45 3.42 -7.16 6.33
C THR A 45 3.33 -5.74 6.87
N LEU A 46 3.97 -4.79 6.19
CA LEU A 46 3.87 -3.36 6.50
C LEU A 46 3.42 -2.59 5.26
N ILE A 47 2.81 -1.43 5.48
CA ILE A 47 2.47 -0.47 4.44
C ILE A 47 3.12 0.88 4.73
N LEU A 48 3.77 1.46 3.71
CA LEU A 48 4.27 2.83 3.73
C LEU A 48 3.34 3.68 2.89
N ASP A 49 2.57 4.56 3.54
CA ASP A 49 1.63 5.44 2.86
C ASP A 49 1.49 6.76 3.62
N ASN A 50 1.21 7.82 2.89
CA ASN A 50 1.13 9.17 3.42
C ASN A 50 -0.32 9.62 3.72
N SER A 51 -1.32 8.75 3.48
CA SER A 51 -2.74 8.97 3.71
C SER A 51 -3.32 7.94 4.71
N PRO A 52 -3.77 8.36 5.90
CA PRO A 52 -4.40 7.47 6.88
C PRO A 52 -5.61 6.68 6.38
N ALA A 53 -6.39 7.25 5.47
CA ALA A 53 -7.53 6.57 4.87
C ALA A 53 -7.12 5.32 4.07
N SER A 54 -5.91 5.30 3.50
CA SER A 54 -5.42 4.18 2.69
C SER A 54 -5.21 2.90 3.49
N TYR A 55 -4.96 2.99 4.80
CA TYR A 55 -4.65 1.85 5.68
C TYR A 55 -5.58 1.75 6.88
N ILE A 56 -6.78 2.33 6.79
CA ILE A 56 -7.73 2.41 7.92
C ILE A 56 -8.13 1.04 8.49
N PHE A 57 -8.06 -0.04 7.69
CA PHE A 57 -8.32 -1.41 8.17
C PHE A 57 -7.14 -2.04 8.93
N HIS A 58 -5.92 -1.55 8.72
CA HIS A 58 -4.68 -2.13 9.29
C HIS A 58 -3.73 -1.03 9.81
N PRO A 59 -4.16 -0.15 10.73
CA PRO A 59 -3.36 0.99 11.18
C PRO A 59 -2.06 0.59 11.87
N ASN A 60 -2.04 -0.56 12.56
CA ASN A 60 -0.84 -1.09 13.24
C ASN A 60 0.25 -1.57 12.27
N ASN A 61 -0.09 -1.77 10.99
CA ASN A 61 0.85 -2.17 9.94
C ASN A 61 1.41 -0.96 9.18
N ALA A 62 0.94 0.26 9.49
CA ALA A 62 1.28 1.46 8.75
C ALA A 62 2.51 2.16 9.32
N VAL A 63 3.42 2.55 8.43
CA VAL A 63 4.50 3.49 8.71
C VAL A 63 4.18 4.77 7.94
N SER A 64 4.01 5.89 8.63
CA SER A 64 3.74 7.18 7.99
C SER A 64 5.03 8.00 7.88
N PRO A 65 5.45 8.45 6.68
CA PRO A 65 6.67 9.25 6.51
C PRO A 65 6.66 10.59 7.25
N ARG A 66 5.48 11.06 7.70
CA ARG A 66 5.28 12.38 8.32
C ARG A 66 5.05 12.33 9.82
N GLN A 67 5.08 11.16 10.45
CA GLN A 67 5.12 11.09 11.91
C GLN A 67 6.54 11.41 12.39
N LYS A 68 6.83 12.71 12.52
CA LYS A 68 7.91 13.18 13.39
C LYS A 68 7.36 13.24 14.81
N ASN A 69 8.08 12.63 15.75
CA ASN A 69 7.97 12.98 17.16
C ASN A 69 8.29 14.46 17.36
#